data_AF-A0A353QY62-F1
#
_entry.id   AF-A0A353QY62-F1
#
_cell.length_a   1.000
_cell.length_b   1.000
_cell.length_c   1.000
_cell.angle_alpha   90.00
_cell.angle_beta   90.00
_cell.angle_gamma   90.00
#
_symmetry.space_group_name_H-M   'P 1'
#
loop_
_entity.id
_entity.type
_entity.pdbx_description
1 polymer ?
#
loop_
_entity_poly.entity_id
_entity_poly.type
_entity_poly.pdbx_seq_one_letter_code
_entity_poly.pdbx_strand_id
1 'polypeptide(L)'
;MLSKARAKKFEFLKEPFQEWFLVEYFKADSHDLAIDSDLLNSLKINKDEFYNLFLKPYLSMDLEQIEQVLYHQAKYIRERHLPNPAPFNLEIKMKSDTRLNALSWLLVNIKDLNFFELDYQIEKYYEHPYKQCHYCGKPNSYEHEEGQKEFNDKTKFCHSFKCDCRYESNPQEHKDCCYGKWTIKKKALEQKIKFGQKTNEEKINYFIEFCEKQLKYYINDVDWTIQLGENEQRAIGIWEFFDK
;
A
#
# COMPACT_ATOMS: atom_id res chain seq x y z
N MET A 1 -21.88 15.46 15.18
CA MET A 1 -21.41 15.41 16.59
C MET A 1 -21.23 14.01 17.17
N LEU A 2 -21.54 12.90 16.46
CA LEU A 2 -21.37 11.52 16.95
C LEU A 2 -19.93 10.95 16.83
N SER A 3 -19.01 11.62 16.13
CA SER A 3 -17.66 11.10 15.86
C SER A 3 -16.69 11.22 17.05
N LYS A 4 -16.71 12.34 17.78
CA LYS A 4 -15.76 12.62 18.88
C LYS A 4 -15.95 11.72 20.11
N ALA A 5 -17.19 11.30 20.40
CA ALA A 5 -17.47 10.40 21.53
C ALA A 5 -17.01 8.95 21.27
N ARG A 6 -16.92 8.53 20.01
CA ARG A 6 -16.53 7.18 19.61
C ARG A 6 -15.02 6.98 19.66
N ALA A 7 -14.24 7.97 19.22
CA ALA A 7 -12.76 7.94 19.27
C ALA A 7 -12.24 7.81 20.71
N LYS A 8 -12.85 8.51 21.69
CA LYS A 8 -12.39 8.43 23.08
C LYS A 8 -12.51 7.04 23.74
N LYS A 9 -13.32 6.12 23.19
CA LYS A 9 -13.58 4.81 23.82
C LYS A 9 -12.46 3.79 23.60
N PHE A 10 -11.67 3.94 22.55
CA PHE A 10 -10.60 3.00 22.20
C PHE A 10 -9.23 3.69 22.11
N GLU A 11 -9.09 4.85 22.77
CA GLU A 11 -7.84 5.62 22.78
C GLU A 11 -6.64 4.80 23.30
N PHE A 12 -6.88 3.85 24.20
CA PHE A 12 -5.84 2.94 24.72
C PHE A 12 -5.22 2.01 23.65
N LEU A 13 -5.82 1.91 22.45
CA LEU A 13 -5.25 1.17 21.33
C LEU A 13 -4.21 1.97 20.54
N LYS A 14 -4.15 3.30 20.76
CA LYS A 14 -3.32 4.22 20.00
C LYS A 14 -1.83 3.92 20.15
N GLU A 15 -1.29 4.03 21.36
CA GLU A 15 0.15 3.86 21.60
C GLU A 15 0.65 2.48 21.13
N PRO A 16 0.01 1.34 21.47
CA PRO A 16 0.47 0.03 20.99
C PRO A 16 0.46 -0.10 19.47
N PHE A 17 -0.53 0.50 18.79
CA PHE A 17 -0.57 0.50 17.34
C PHE A 17 0.54 1.35 16.73
N GLN A 18 0.84 2.51 17.30
CA GLN A 18 1.90 3.39 16.81
C GLN A 18 3.26 2.71 16.93
N GLU A 19 3.54 2.11 18.09
CA GLU A 19 4.77 1.36 18.31
C GLU A 19 4.90 0.21 17.30
N TRP A 20 3.86 -0.60 17.16
CA TRP A 20 3.84 -1.70 16.20
C TRP A 20 4.01 -1.21 14.76
N PHE A 21 3.28 -0.16 14.36
CA PHE A 21 3.33 0.38 13.00
C PHE A 21 4.72 0.90 12.66
N LEU A 22 5.35 1.66 13.55
CA LEU A 22 6.69 2.20 13.31
C LEU A 22 7.73 1.08 13.18
N VAL A 23 7.64 0.04 14.01
CA VAL A 23 8.51 -1.14 13.90
C VAL A 23 8.33 -1.80 12.54
N GLU A 24 7.10 -2.02 12.09
CA GLU A 24 6.83 -2.65 10.79
C GLU A 24 7.21 -1.76 9.60
N TYR A 25 7.02 -0.45 9.72
CA TYR A 25 7.43 0.54 8.74
C TYR A 25 8.94 0.57 8.59
N PHE A 26 9.70 0.71 9.67
CA PHE A 26 11.16 0.77 9.58
C PHE A 26 11.80 -0.55 9.17
N LYS A 27 11.15 -1.70 9.43
CA LYS A 27 11.57 -2.99 8.83
C LYS A 27 11.37 -3.03 7.32
N ALA A 28 10.36 -2.33 6.79
CA ALA A 28 10.07 -2.25 5.37
C ALA A 28 10.93 -1.19 4.67
N ASP A 29 11.12 -0.04 5.33
CA ASP A 29 11.89 1.11 4.85
C ASP A 29 13.39 0.95 5.07
N SER A 30 13.83 -0.03 5.86
CA SER A 30 15.24 -0.42 5.93
C SER A 30 15.64 -1.00 4.58
N HIS A 31 16.04 -0.11 3.68
CA HIS A 31 16.83 -0.39 2.50
C HIS A 31 18.20 -0.83 3.01
N ASP A 32 18.29 -2.04 3.57
CA ASP A 32 19.57 -2.71 3.50
C ASP A 32 19.76 -2.99 2.01
N LEU A 33 20.40 -2.04 1.33
CA LEU A 33 21.10 -2.24 0.08
C LEU A 33 22.22 -3.24 0.40
N ALA A 34 21.82 -4.47 0.72
CA ALA A 34 22.68 -5.60 0.90
C ALA A 34 23.22 -5.89 -0.49
N ILE A 35 24.29 -5.20 -0.83
CA ILE A 35 25.03 -5.44 -2.05
C ILE A 35 25.59 -6.84 -1.91
N ASP A 36 25.22 -7.69 -2.87
CA ASP A 36 25.62 -9.09 -2.88
C ASP A 36 27.14 -9.22 -2.69
N SER A 37 27.55 -9.92 -1.64
CA SER A 37 28.96 -10.11 -1.31
C SER A 37 29.71 -10.84 -2.42
N ASP A 38 29.06 -11.75 -3.15
CA ASP A 38 29.68 -12.48 -4.25
C ASP A 38 29.92 -11.57 -5.45
N LEU A 39 29.00 -10.63 -5.71
CA LEU A 39 29.19 -9.60 -6.72
C LEU A 39 30.38 -8.69 -6.37
N LEU A 40 30.43 -8.19 -5.13
CA LEU A 40 31.55 -7.37 -4.65
C LEU A 40 32.90 -8.10 -4.78
N ASN A 41 32.94 -9.37 -4.38
CA ASN A 41 34.12 -10.22 -4.51
C ASN A 41 34.54 -10.42 -5.97
N SER A 42 33.58 -10.64 -6.89
CA SER A 42 33.85 -10.82 -8.31
C SER A 42 34.43 -9.56 -8.98
N LEU A 43 33.92 -8.39 -8.56
CA LEU A 43 34.37 -7.08 -9.03
C LEU A 43 35.67 -6.62 -8.34
N LYS A 44 36.07 -7.28 -7.25
CA LYS A 44 37.22 -6.94 -6.41
C LYS A 44 37.15 -5.51 -5.85
N ILE A 45 35.95 -5.10 -5.44
CA ILE A 45 35.68 -3.79 -4.83
C ILE A 45 34.91 -3.96 -3.53
N ASN A 46 35.05 -3.00 -2.62
CA ASN A 46 34.26 -2.97 -1.39
C ASN A 46 32.90 -2.26 -1.58
N LYS A 47 32.06 -2.29 -0.54
CA LYS A 47 30.70 -1.70 -0.56
C LYS A 47 30.73 -0.19 -0.89
N ASP A 48 31.68 0.56 -0.34
CA ASP A 48 31.80 2.00 -0.54
C ASP A 48 32.26 2.34 -1.96
N GLU A 49 33.18 1.55 -2.51
CA GLU A 49 33.61 1.67 -3.91
C GLU A 49 32.46 1.37 -4.85
N PHE A 50 31.70 0.28 -4.60
CA PHE A 50 30.51 -0.03 -5.39
C PHE A 50 29.50 1.12 -5.35
N TYR A 51 29.21 1.66 -4.16
CA TYR A 51 28.31 2.80 -4.01
C TYR A 51 28.80 3.99 -4.83
N ASN A 52 30.07 4.37 -4.72
CA ASN A 52 30.61 5.53 -5.43
C ASN A 52 30.61 5.36 -6.96
N LEU A 53 30.87 4.16 -7.46
CA LEU A 53 30.95 3.89 -8.90
C LEU A 53 29.56 3.71 -9.53
N PHE A 54 28.66 3.01 -8.85
CA PHE A 54 27.42 2.51 -9.46
C PHE A 54 26.15 3.11 -8.88
N LEU A 55 26.17 3.79 -7.73
CA LEU A 55 24.95 4.33 -7.10
C LEU A 55 24.99 5.85 -6.96
N LYS A 56 26.12 6.39 -6.48
CA LYS A 56 26.33 7.82 -6.26
C LYS A 56 26.05 8.71 -7.49
N PRO A 57 26.38 8.31 -8.73
CA PRO A 57 26.08 9.14 -9.89
C PRO A 57 24.59 9.51 -10.05
N TYR A 58 23.68 8.69 -9.52
CA TYR A 58 22.24 8.91 -9.64
C TYR A 58 21.67 9.84 -8.56
N LEU A 59 22.39 10.12 -7.47
CA LEU A 59 21.84 10.84 -6.32
C LEU A 59 21.50 12.31 -6.60
N SER A 60 22.16 12.90 -7.59
CA SER A 60 21.89 14.28 -8.02
C SER A 60 20.94 14.37 -9.19
N MET A 61 20.46 13.23 -9.70
CA MET A 61 19.57 13.16 -10.86
C MET A 61 18.12 13.19 -10.40
N ASP A 62 17.26 13.85 -11.19
CA ASP A 62 15.82 13.68 -11.05
C ASP A 62 15.34 12.36 -11.68
N LEU A 63 14.06 12.01 -11.48
CA LEU A 63 13.51 10.74 -11.95
C LEU A 63 13.58 10.59 -13.48
N GLU A 64 13.31 11.66 -14.24
CA GLU A 64 13.35 11.63 -15.71
C GLU A 64 14.78 11.37 -16.21
N GLN A 65 15.77 12.01 -15.57
CA GLN A 65 17.18 11.79 -15.87
C GLN A 65 17.62 10.35 -15.54
N ILE A 66 17.20 9.82 -14.38
CA ILE A 66 17.48 8.43 -13.99
C ILE A 66 16.90 7.47 -15.03
N GLU A 67 15.64 7.68 -15.43
CA GLU A 67 14.96 6.86 -16.43
C GLU A 67 15.71 6.84 -17.77
N GLN A 68 16.12 8.01 -18.27
CA GLN A 68 16.88 8.11 -19.53
C GLN A 68 18.24 7.40 -19.45
N VAL A 69 18.98 7.58 -18.34
CA VAL A 69 20.28 6.93 -18.16
C VAL A 69 20.13 5.40 -18.13
N LEU A 70 19.17 4.89 -17.36
CA LEU A 70 18.93 3.44 -17.28
C LEU A 70 18.49 2.87 -18.64
N TYR A 71 17.64 3.57 -19.39
CA TYR A 71 17.24 3.17 -20.74
C TYR A 71 18.43 3.02 -21.69
N HIS A 72 19.31 4.02 -21.72
CA HIS A 72 20.52 3.96 -22.57
C HIS A 72 21.50 2.88 -22.13
N GLN A 73 21.66 2.65 -20.83
CA GLN A 73 22.47 1.55 -20.31
C GLN A 73 21.91 0.18 -20.72
N ALA A 74 20.61 -0.03 -20.58
CA ALA A 74 19.95 -1.27 -21.00
C ALA A 74 20.17 -1.54 -22.50
N LYS A 75 20.03 -0.51 -23.35
CA LYS A 75 20.32 -0.62 -24.78
C LYS A 75 21.77 -1.00 -25.06
N TYR A 76 22.73 -0.33 -24.41
CA TYR A 76 24.15 -0.63 -24.57
C TYR A 76 24.50 -2.07 -24.14
N ILE A 77 23.94 -2.52 -23.00
CA ILE A 77 24.13 -3.90 -22.51
C ILE A 77 23.57 -4.90 -23.52
N ARG A 78 22.37 -4.65 -24.05
CA ARG A 78 21.75 -5.48 -25.09
C ARG A 78 22.65 -5.60 -26.32
N GLU A 79 23.13 -4.48 -26.87
CA GLU A 79 23.96 -4.48 -28.08
C GLU A 79 25.29 -5.22 -27.87
N ARG A 80 25.86 -5.16 -26.67
CA ARG A 80 27.20 -5.71 -26.41
C ARG A 80 27.20 -7.15 -25.94
N HIS A 81 26.14 -7.60 -25.28
CA HIS A 81 26.12 -8.89 -24.59
C HIS A 81 25.06 -9.86 -25.13
N LEU A 82 24.12 -9.41 -25.96
CA LEU A 82 23.06 -10.28 -26.49
C LEU A 82 23.24 -10.51 -28.00
N PRO A 83 22.94 -11.73 -28.50
CA PRO A 83 22.96 -12.01 -29.93
C PRO A 83 21.85 -11.23 -30.66
N ASN A 84 22.03 -10.98 -31.96
CA ASN A 84 21.01 -10.39 -32.82
C ASN A 84 20.50 -11.44 -33.82
N PRO A 85 19.18 -11.77 -33.84
CA PRO A 85 18.12 -11.25 -32.99
C PRO A 85 18.19 -11.79 -31.55
N ALA A 86 17.85 -10.93 -30.59
CA ALA A 86 17.81 -11.31 -29.18
C ALA A 86 16.56 -12.17 -28.91
N PRO A 87 16.65 -13.28 -28.17
CA PRO A 87 15.50 -14.11 -27.84
C PRO A 87 14.59 -13.50 -26.77
N PHE A 88 14.95 -12.34 -26.19
CA PHE A 88 14.19 -11.62 -25.17
C PHE A 88 14.50 -10.12 -25.20
N ASN A 89 13.63 -9.33 -24.57
CA ASN A 89 13.82 -7.90 -24.31
C ASN A 89 14.33 -7.67 -22.88
N LEU A 90 15.14 -6.63 -22.68
CA LEU A 90 15.51 -6.14 -21.35
C LEU A 90 14.49 -5.09 -20.92
N GLU A 91 13.95 -5.25 -19.72
CA GLU A 91 12.97 -4.34 -19.13
C GLU A 91 13.45 -3.85 -17.77
N ILE A 92 13.37 -2.54 -17.54
CA ILE A 92 13.64 -1.94 -16.23
C ILE A 92 12.31 -1.79 -15.50
N LYS A 93 12.11 -2.58 -14.45
CA LYS A 93 10.93 -2.48 -13.58
C LYS A 93 11.29 -1.80 -12.28
N MET A 94 10.79 -0.58 -12.08
CA MET A 94 10.72 -0.01 -10.74
C MET A 94 9.55 -0.66 -10.01
N LYS A 95 9.86 -1.56 -9.06
CA LYS A 95 8.84 -2.17 -8.20
C LYS A 95 8.70 -1.34 -6.93
N SER A 96 7.48 -0.90 -6.62
CA SER A 96 7.15 -0.37 -5.30
C SER A 96 7.32 -1.48 -4.27
N ASP A 97 7.89 -1.16 -3.10
CA ASP A 97 7.94 -2.10 -1.98
C ASP A 97 6.50 -2.46 -1.57
N THR A 98 6.14 -3.73 -1.76
CA THR A 98 4.80 -4.25 -1.50
C THR A 98 4.39 -4.07 -0.05
N ARG A 99 5.35 -4.10 0.89
CA ARG A 99 5.10 -3.97 2.33
C ARG A 99 4.84 -2.51 2.72
N LEU A 100 5.63 -1.56 2.21
CA LEU A 100 5.37 -0.13 2.44
C LEU A 100 4.00 0.27 1.89
N ASN A 101 3.68 -0.17 0.68
CA ASN A 101 2.35 0.07 0.11
C ASN A 101 1.23 -0.52 0.97
N ALA A 102 1.42 -1.75 1.47
CA ALA A 102 0.44 -2.42 2.31
C ALA A 102 0.24 -1.69 3.66
N LEU A 103 1.28 -1.09 4.23
CA LEU A 103 1.20 -0.25 5.42
C LEU A 103 0.41 1.04 5.17
N SER A 104 0.59 1.67 4.00
CA SER A 104 -0.22 2.85 3.62
C SER A 104 -1.72 2.49 3.54
N TRP A 105 -2.08 1.38 2.90
CA TRP A 105 -3.47 0.90 2.86
C TRP A 105 -4.02 0.54 4.24
N LEU A 106 -3.18 -0.02 5.12
CA LEU A 106 -3.58 -0.26 6.50
C LEU A 106 -3.98 1.04 7.20
N LEU A 107 -3.23 2.14 7.04
CA LEU A 107 -3.56 3.43 7.64
C LEU A 107 -4.92 3.98 7.16
N VAL A 108 -5.27 3.77 5.89
CA VAL A 108 -6.61 4.11 5.35
C VAL A 108 -7.70 3.40 6.15
N ASN A 109 -7.50 2.13 6.47
CA ASN A 109 -8.44 1.31 7.24
C ASN A 109 -8.49 1.72 8.71
N ILE A 110 -7.34 2.03 9.33
CA ILE A 110 -7.28 2.54 10.71
C ILE A 110 -8.05 3.86 10.84
N LYS A 111 -7.90 4.76 9.86
CA LYS A 111 -8.66 6.02 9.83
C LYS A 111 -10.17 5.78 9.67
N ASP A 112 -10.58 4.79 8.88
CA ASP A 112 -12.00 4.42 8.75
C ASP A 112 -12.57 3.79 10.03
N LEU A 113 -11.79 3.01 10.77
CA LEU A 113 -12.22 2.44 12.06
C LEU A 113 -12.61 3.53 13.06
N ASN A 114 -11.87 4.66 13.06
CA ASN A 114 -12.10 5.81 13.93
C ASN A 114 -12.18 5.40 15.42
N PHE A 115 -11.26 4.52 15.82
CA PHE A 115 -11.09 4.06 17.20
C PHE A 115 -10.28 5.04 18.05
N PHE A 116 -9.39 5.82 17.43
CA PHE A 116 -8.57 6.85 18.03
C PHE A 116 -8.13 7.83 16.94
N GLU A 117 -7.63 9.01 17.33
CA GLU A 117 -7.04 9.97 16.40
C GLU A 117 -5.55 9.65 16.19
N LEU A 118 -5.13 9.54 14.92
CA LEU A 118 -3.71 9.44 14.56
C LEU A 118 -3.03 10.74 14.98
N ASP A 119 -1.88 10.65 15.64
CA ASP A 119 -1.06 11.83 15.88
C ASP A 119 -0.10 12.08 14.70
N TYR A 120 0.62 13.19 14.81
CA TYR A 120 1.61 13.62 13.82
C TYR A 120 2.69 12.56 13.51
N GLN A 121 3.07 11.69 14.46
CA GLN A 121 4.14 10.71 14.23
C GLN A 121 3.74 9.66 13.19
N ILE A 122 2.46 9.29 13.15
CA ILE A 122 1.91 8.35 12.17
C ILE A 122 1.23 9.06 11.01
N GLU A 123 0.52 10.17 11.26
CA GLU A 123 -0.29 10.86 10.26
C GLU A 123 0.53 11.35 9.06
N LYS A 124 1.82 11.65 9.24
CA LYS A 124 2.74 11.99 8.15
C LYS A 124 2.93 10.88 7.10
N TYR A 125 2.63 9.61 7.44
CA TYR A 125 2.67 8.47 6.51
C TYR A 125 1.29 8.14 5.93
N TYR A 126 0.24 8.82 6.39
CA TYR A 126 -1.11 8.59 5.90
C TYR A 126 -1.33 9.35 4.58
N GLU A 127 -1.83 8.61 3.59
CA GLU A 127 -2.27 9.15 2.31
C GLU A 127 -3.79 8.99 2.20
N HIS A 128 -4.46 10.03 1.71
CA HIS A 128 -5.90 9.97 1.47
C HIS A 128 -6.16 9.47 0.05
N PRO A 129 -6.85 8.32 -0.12
CA PRO A 129 -7.08 7.78 -1.45
C PRO A 129 -7.99 8.66 -2.31
N TYR A 130 -7.51 9.02 -3.50
CA TYR A 130 -8.26 9.73 -4.51
C TYR A 130 -8.98 8.73 -5.42
N LYS A 131 -10.32 8.82 -5.48
CA LYS A 131 -11.17 7.99 -6.37
C LYS A 131 -10.83 6.48 -6.38
N GLN A 132 -10.56 5.91 -5.20
CA GLN A 132 -10.23 4.50 -5.03
C GLN A 132 -11.11 3.77 -4.02
N CYS A 133 -11.18 2.44 -4.16
CA CYS A 133 -11.75 1.59 -3.13
C CYS A 133 -10.79 1.43 -1.94
N HIS A 134 -11.22 1.83 -0.75
CA HIS A 134 -10.46 1.75 0.50
C HIS A 134 -10.25 0.31 1.02
N TYR A 135 -10.83 -0.70 0.37
CA TYR A 135 -10.62 -2.11 0.74
C TYR A 135 -9.66 -2.85 -0.18
N CYS A 136 -9.74 -2.66 -1.51
CA CYS A 136 -8.89 -3.41 -2.46
C CYS A 136 -8.01 -2.51 -3.35
N GLY A 137 -8.03 -1.20 -3.15
CA GLY A 137 -7.20 -0.23 -3.88
C GLY A 137 -7.53 0.00 -5.35
N LYS A 138 -8.44 -0.78 -5.94
CA LYS A 138 -8.83 -0.62 -7.36
C LYS A 138 -9.32 0.82 -7.64
N PRO A 139 -8.77 1.49 -8.66
CA PRO A 139 -9.10 2.88 -8.99
C PRO A 139 -10.26 3.03 -9.96
N ASN A 140 -10.53 4.30 -10.26
CA ASN A 140 -11.31 4.83 -11.37
C ASN A 140 -12.80 4.85 -11.15
N SER A 141 -13.47 3.72 -11.04
CA SER A 141 -14.93 3.74 -11.19
C SER A 141 -15.59 2.41 -10.89
N TYR A 142 -16.91 2.46 -10.82
CA TYR A 142 -17.81 1.31 -10.89
C TYR A 142 -18.84 1.52 -11.99
N GLU A 143 -19.35 0.43 -12.54
CA GLU A 143 -20.40 0.47 -13.57
C GLU A 143 -21.74 0.94 -12.95
N HIS A 144 -22.39 1.93 -13.57
CA HIS A 144 -23.72 2.44 -13.27
C HIS A 144 -24.61 2.35 -14.52
N GLU A 145 -25.93 2.33 -14.35
CA GLU A 145 -26.91 2.35 -15.45
C GLU A 145 -26.83 3.62 -16.33
N GLU A 146 -26.12 4.65 -15.87
CA GLU A 146 -25.96 5.96 -16.53
C GLU A 146 -24.54 6.13 -17.10
N GLY A 147 -23.68 5.10 -17.00
CA GLY A 147 -22.27 5.16 -17.38
C GLY A 147 -21.30 4.78 -16.24
N GLN A 148 -20.01 5.06 -16.39
CA GLN A 148 -19.06 4.85 -15.29
C GLN A 148 -19.20 5.96 -14.23
N LYS A 149 -19.24 5.59 -12.94
CA LYS A 149 -19.21 6.54 -11.82
C LYS A 149 -17.94 6.36 -11.00
N GLU A 150 -17.35 7.48 -10.62
CA GLU A 150 -16.11 7.51 -9.85
C GLU A 150 -16.37 7.28 -8.36
N PHE A 151 -15.35 6.76 -7.67
CA PHE A 151 -15.34 6.67 -6.21
C PHE A 151 -15.28 8.06 -5.57
N ASN A 152 -15.96 8.21 -4.44
CA ASN A 152 -15.88 9.40 -3.58
C ASN A 152 -16.01 9.00 -2.10
N ASP A 153 -15.92 9.97 -1.19
CA ASP A 153 -16.04 9.74 0.27
C ASP A 153 -17.28 8.95 0.70
N LYS A 154 -18.37 9.06 -0.06
CA LYS A 154 -19.64 8.37 0.22
C LYS A 154 -19.69 6.95 -0.35
N THR A 155 -18.84 6.61 -1.32
CA THR A 155 -18.89 5.33 -2.08
C THR A 155 -17.57 4.56 -2.06
N LYS A 156 -16.67 4.88 -1.14
CA LYS A 156 -15.29 4.39 -0.98
C LYS A 156 -15.03 2.87 -0.80
N PHE A 157 -16.04 2.00 -0.86
CA PHE A 157 -15.85 0.55 -0.67
C PHE A 157 -16.60 -0.33 -1.67
N CYS A 158 -17.41 0.21 -2.57
CA CYS A 158 -18.28 -0.61 -3.40
C CYS A 158 -18.03 -0.46 -4.90
N HIS A 159 -17.80 -1.59 -5.58
CA HIS A 159 -17.58 -1.66 -7.02
C HIS A 159 -18.85 -1.95 -7.83
N SER A 160 -20.02 -2.01 -7.20
CA SER A 160 -21.28 -2.31 -7.88
C SER A 160 -22.32 -1.25 -7.57
N PHE A 161 -22.92 -0.68 -8.61
CA PHE A 161 -24.05 0.24 -8.45
C PHE A 161 -25.28 -0.44 -7.86
N LYS A 162 -25.53 -1.71 -8.23
CA LYS A 162 -26.67 -2.50 -7.73
C LYS A 162 -26.57 -2.85 -6.24
N CYS A 163 -25.42 -2.56 -5.63
CA CYS A 163 -25.23 -2.72 -4.20
C CYS A 163 -25.80 -1.49 -3.49
N ASP A 164 -26.97 -1.63 -2.86
CA ASP A 164 -27.71 -0.56 -2.16
C ASP A 164 -27.02 -0.06 -0.86
N CYS A 165 -25.71 -0.28 -0.73
CA CYS A 165 -24.86 0.05 0.42
C CYS A 165 -24.86 1.54 0.82
N ARG A 166 -25.51 2.41 0.04
CA ARG A 166 -25.70 3.83 0.34
C ARG A 166 -26.73 4.05 1.47
N TYR A 167 -27.60 3.07 1.72
CA TYR A 167 -28.66 3.14 2.71
C TYR A 167 -28.69 1.86 3.57
N GLU A 168 -27.80 1.79 4.56
CA GLU A 168 -27.87 0.84 5.69
C GLU A 168 -28.11 -0.64 5.34
N SER A 169 -27.52 -1.12 4.24
CA SER A 169 -27.73 -2.50 3.81
C SER A 169 -27.09 -3.51 4.77
N ASN A 170 -27.80 -4.60 5.01
CA ASN A 170 -27.32 -5.72 5.80
C ASN A 170 -25.99 -6.25 5.21
N PRO A 171 -24.85 -6.17 5.93
CA PRO A 171 -23.56 -6.63 5.39
C PRO A 171 -23.55 -8.10 4.98
N GLN A 172 -24.45 -8.91 5.55
CA GLN A 172 -24.58 -10.34 5.22
C GLN A 172 -25.14 -10.58 3.81
N GLU A 173 -25.86 -9.61 3.24
CA GLU A 173 -26.37 -9.64 1.85
C GLU A 173 -25.30 -9.17 0.85
N HIS A 174 -24.15 -8.72 1.36
CA HIS A 174 -23.08 -8.09 0.59
C HIS A 174 -21.72 -8.79 0.78
N LYS A 175 -21.71 -10.06 1.18
CA LYS A 175 -20.49 -10.83 1.51
C LYS A 175 -19.41 -10.80 0.42
N ASP A 176 -19.81 -10.76 -0.84
CA ASP A 176 -18.88 -10.80 -1.97
C ASP A 176 -18.38 -9.42 -2.41
N CYS A 177 -18.98 -8.34 -1.91
CA CYS A 177 -18.56 -6.98 -2.23
C CYS A 177 -17.55 -6.44 -1.19
N CYS A 178 -16.71 -5.50 -1.63
CA CYS A 178 -15.68 -4.90 -0.79
C CYS A 178 -16.27 -4.17 0.44
N TYR A 179 -17.44 -3.54 0.31
CA TYR A 179 -18.19 -2.96 1.43
C TYR A 179 -18.60 -4.00 2.47
N GLY A 180 -19.19 -5.12 2.06
CA GLY A 180 -19.62 -6.17 2.97
C GLY A 180 -18.43 -6.84 3.65
N LYS A 181 -17.37 -7.15 2.89
CA LYS A 181 -16.11 -7.69 3.43
C LYS A 181 -15.52 -6.78 4.51
N TRP A 182 -15.38 -5.48 4.22
CA TRP A 182 -14.87 -4.51 5.20
C TRP A 182 -15.79 -4.36 6.41
N THR A 183 -17.10 -4.20 6.19
CA THR A 183 -18.07 -3.97 7.26
C THR A 183 -18.19 -5.17 8.20
N ILE A 184 -18.14 -6.39 7.67
CA ILE A 184 -18.12 -7.63 8.47
C ILE A 184 -16.85 -7.66 9.33
N LYS A 185 -15.67 -7.42 8.73
CA LYS A 185 -14.39 -7.37 9.46
C LYS A 185 -14.41 -6.33 10.58
N LYS A 186 -14.90 -5.11 10.29
CA LYS A 186 -15.05 -4.01 11.26
C LYS A 186 -15.98 -4.37 12.40
N LYS A 187 -17.18 -4.90 12.10
CA LYS A 187 -18.15 -5.34 13.14
C LYS A 187 -17.57 -6.46 14.01
N ALA A 188 -16.88 -7.44 13.42
CA ALA A 188 -16.26 -8.53 14.16
C ALA A 188 -15.16 -8.03 15.10
N LEU A 189 -14.30 -7.10 14.64
CA LEU A 189 -13.29 -6.46 15.48
C LEU A 189 -13.93 -5.70 16.64
N GLU A 190 -14.93 -4.85 16.35
CA GLU A 190 -15.64 -4.10 17.38
C GLU A 190 -16.30 -5.01 18.42
N GLN A 191 -16.91 -6.11 18.00
CA GLN A 191 -17.49 -7.08 18.92
C GLN A 191 -16.42 -7.73 19.78
N LYS A 192 -15.30 -8.16 19.21
CA LYS A 192 -14.19 -8.76 19.97
C LYS A 192 -13.64 -7.83 21.05
N ILE A 193 -13.52 -6.54 20.73
CA ILE A 193 -13.00 -5.51 21.64
C ILE A 193 -14.07 -5.09 22.68
N LYS A 194 -15.35 -5.00 22.30
CA LYS A 194 -16.44 -4.51 23.18
C LYS A 194 -17.03 -5.58 24.10
N PHE A 195 -17.13 -6.84 23.67
CA PHE A 195 -17.86 -7.88 24.41
C PHE A 195 -16.95 -8.68 25.35
N GLY A 196 -17.43 -8.88 26.58
CA GLY A 196 -16.77 -9.65 27.65
C GLY A 196 -16.00 -8.79 28.64
N GLN A 197 -15.69 -9.35 29.81
CA GLN A 197 -14.80 -8.75 30.82
C GLN A 197 -13.33 -8.88 30.39
N LYS A 198 -13.00 -8.41 29.19
CA LYS A 198 -11.63 -8.44 28.67
C LYS A 198 -10.80 -7.30 29.22
N THR A 199 -9.54 -7.58 29.56
CA THR A 199 -8.56 -6.56 29.94
C THR A 199 -8.22 -5.67 28.74
N ASN A 200 -7.58 -4.52 29.00
CA ASN A 200 -7.10 -3.68 27.90
C ASN A 200 -6.00 -4.38 27.09
N GLU A 201 -5.15 -5.17 27.75
CA GLU A 201 -4.09 -5.95 27.11
C GLU A 201 -4.65 -6.98 26.11
N GLU A 202 -5.69 -7.74 26.51
CA GLU A 202 -6.36 -8.67 25.58
C GLU A 202 -6.96 -7.94 24.38
N LYS A 203 -7.56 -6.77 24.59
CA LYS A 203 -8.14 -5.95 23.51
C LYS A 203 -7.06 -5.40 22.57
N ILE A 204 -5.91 -4.99 23.11
CA ILE A 204 -4.74 -4.57 22.35
C ILE A 204 -4.26 -5.72 21.47
N ASN A 205 -4.09 -6.92 22.02
CA ASN A 205 -3.65 -8.09 21.27
C ASN A 205 -4.61 -8.41 20.10
N TYR A 206 -5.93 -8.41 20.34
CA TYR A 206 -6.90 -8.59 19.25
C TYR A 206 -6.81 -7.52 18.16
N PHE A 207 -6.49 -6.29 18.53
CA PHE A 207 -6.35 -5.19 17.59
C PHE A 207 -5.06 -5.32 16.76
N ILE A 208 -3.95 -5.65 17.39
CA ILE A 208 -2.67 -5.88 16.69
C ILE A 208 -2.78 -7.09 15.76
N GLU A 209 -3.36 -8.21 16.22
CA GLU A 209 -3.62 -9.37 15.36
C GLU A 209 -4.48 -9.00 14.13
N PHE A 210 -5.46 -8.11 14.31
CA PHE A 210 -6.25 -7.61 13.20
C PHE A 210 -5.39 -6.81 12.22
N CYS A 211 -4.53 -5.92 12.72
CA CYS A 211 -3.62 -5.14 11.90
C CYS A 211 -2.67 -6.03 11.10
N GLU A 212 -2.08 -7.05 11.73
CA GLU A 212 -1.20 -8.04 11.07
C GLU A 212 -1.92 -8.83 9.99
N LYS A 213 -3.15 -9.30 10.26
CA LYS A 213 -3.95 -10.03 9.27
C LYS A 213 -4.31 -9.14 8.07
N GLN A 214 -4.58 -7.87 8.31
CA GLN A 214 -4.87 -6.92 7.24
C GLN A 214 -3.62 -6.53 6.46
N LEU A 215 -2.48 -6.33 7.13
CA LEU A 215 -1.19 -6.13 6.48
C LEU A 215 -0.86 -7.30 5.55
N LYS A 216 -1.04 -8.54 6.02
CA LYS A 216 -0.84 -9.74 5.20
C LYS A 216 -1.79 -9.79 4.00
N TYR A 217 -3.05 -9.41 4.16
CA TYR A 217 -3.99 -9.29 3.05
C TYR A 217 -3.50 -8.27 2.01
N TYR A 218 -3.12 -7.07 2.46
CA TYR A 218 -2.63 -6.02 1.57
C TYR A 218 -1.33 -6.38 0.84
N ILE A 219 -0.44 -7.14 1.48
CA ILE A 219 0.79 -7.62 0.85
C ILE A 219 0.50 -8.61 -0.30
N ASN A 220 -0.51 -9.48 -0.14
CA ASN A 220 -0.71 -10.60 -1.07
C ASN A 220 -1.80 -10.33 -2.12
N ASP A 221 -2.78 -9.49 -1.82
CA ASP A 221 -4.04 -9.42 -2.56
C ASP A 221 -4.37 -8.02 -3.10
N VAL A 222 -3.55 -7.00 -2.81
CA VAL A 222 -3.77 -5.63 -3.29
C VAL A 222 -2.63 -5.17 -4.18
N ASP A 223 -2.96 -5.03 -5.46
CA ASP A 223 -2.02 -4.68 -6.54
C ASP A 223 -2.02 -3.18 -6.89
N TRP A 224 -2.50 -2.31 -6.00
CA TRP A 224 -2.65 -0.89 -6.30
C TRP A 224 -1.95 -0.04 -5.25
N THR A 225 -1.28 1.03 -5.67
CA THR A 225 -0.85 2.07 -4.73
C THR A 225 -1.95 3.08 -4.51
N ILE A 226 -1.84 3.86 -3.44
CA ILE A 226 -2.75 4.98 -3.21
C ILE A 226 -2.49 6.05 -4.28
N GLN A 227 -3.57 6.57 -4.85
CA GLN A 227 -3.59 7.68 -5.80
C GLN A 227 -3.86 8.96 -5.03
N LEU A 228 -3.10 10.04 -5.27
CA LEU A 228 -3.31 11.34 -4.63
C LEU A 228 -3.95 12.35 -5.58
N GLY A 229 -4.10 12.01 -6.87
CA GLY A 229 -4.75 12.86 -7.88
C GLY A 229 -5.04 12.17 -9.22
N GLU A 230 -5.64 12.93 -10.15
CA GLU A 230 -6.16 12.42 -11.44
C GLU A 230 -5.12 11.72 -12.32
N ASN A 231 -3.84 12.09 -12.19
CA ASN A 231 -2.74 11.60 -13.03
C ASN A 231 -1.81 10.60 -12.32
N GLU A 232 -2.17 10.08 -11.15
CA GLU A 232 -1.28 9.24 -10.32
C GLU A 232 -1.68 7.77 -10.31
N GLN A 233 -2.25 7.25 -11.39
CA GLN A 233 -2.66 5.86 -11.44
C GLN A 233 -1.46 4.91 -11.48
N ARG A 234 -1.18 4.25 -10.35
CA ARG A 234 -0.03 3.36 -10.20
C ARG A 234 -0.47 1.99 -9.70
N ALA A 235 -0.42 0.98 -10.57
CA ALA A 235 -0.49 -0.42 -10.16
C ALA A 235 0.86 -0.84 -9.55
N ILE A 236 0.83 -1.72 -8.55
CA ILE A 236 2.01 -2.39 -8.02
C ILE A 236 2.48 -3.37 -9.09
N GLY A 237 3.37 -2.91 -9.96
CA GLY A 237 4.19 -3.82 -10.75
C GLY A 237 4.14 -3.73 -12.27
N ILE A 238 3.61 -2.67 -12.89
CA ILE A 238 3.78 -2.48 -14.34
C ILE A 238 4.11 -1.03 -14.68
N TRP A 239 5.40 -0.72 -14.74
CA TRP A 239 5.91 0.24 -15.72
C TRP A 239 6.37 -0.60 -16.93
N GLU A 240 5.45 -0.92 -17.82
CA GLU A 240 5.82 -1.51 -19.11
C GLU A 240 6.24 -0.35 -20.03
N PHE A 241 7.55 -0.22 -20.24
CA PHE A 241 8.05 0.59 -21.34
C PHE A 241 7.89 -0.23 -22.62
N PHE A 242 6.79 0.01 -23.33
CA PHE A 242 6.66 -0.49 -24.69
C PHE A 242 7.55 0.36 -25.61
N ASP A 243 8.41 -0.31 -26.38
CA ASP A 243 8.96 0.24 -27.63
C ASP A 243 7.77 0.69 -28.50
N LYS A 244 7.78 1.96 -28.93
CA LYS A 244 7.03 2.41 -30.11
C LYS A 244 7.97 2.43 -31.31
#